data_AF-A0A1Q3PMQ5-F1
#
_entry.id   AF-A0A1Q3PMQ5-F1
#
_cell.length_a   1.000
_cell.length_b   1.000
_cell.length_c   1.000
_cell.angle_alpha   90.00
_cell.angle_beta   90.00
_cell.angle_gamma   90.00
#
_symmetry.space_group_name_H-M   'P 1'
#
loop_
_entity.id
_entity.type
_entity.pdbx_description
1 polymer ?
#
loop_
_entity_poly.entity_id
_entity_poly.type
_entity_poly.pdbx_seq_one_letter_code
_entity_poly.pdbx_strand_id
1 'polypeptide(L)'
;MYGTLFRDVQCSHIFSDSKTFADAIPLEDPVLIIERYHREKDEPGFDMEAFIRGYFRMPAHIASEFISDKTEPVSDHVGKLWSVLTRQPENQERGGSLIPLPHPYVVPGGRFREIYYWDSYFTMLGLKESGRAELIENMLNNFAYLVDTLGFIPTANRTYYLSRSQPPFFSLMVRLFSEMEGKKVLKKYLPQMQKEYNYWMDGCEEPCAPFTAHRRLVYLPDGVLLNRYWDDKATPRPESYSEDTDLAQEVSEKYDTPPDELYRHIRAAAESGWDFSSRWFADESDFASIHTTDILPIDLNCLLYHLEKTIAEAYLLSDNRRMHLLYEEKARQRNIAIQTYFWDESRHYYMDYDFRKRDFTKSITIAGAFPLFFKLAPKPHSHYLRAYIRLNFLKSGGLLTTMVRTGQQWDAPNGWAPLQWIVYKGLRNYNFHRTANELSDEWLGLIEKEFRHSGKMLEKYNVSDTNLIAGGGEYEIQEGFGWTNGVYLRMKNRKR
;
A
#
# COMPACT_ATOMS: atom_id res chain seq x y z
N MET A 1 8.27 -14.78 15.26
CA MET A 1 9.68 -14.37 15.14
C MET A 1 10.30 -14.54 16.52
N TYR A 2 11.44 -15.22 16.65
CA TYR A 2 12.23 -15.53 17.87
C TYR A 2 11.54 -15.82 19.23
N GLY A 3 10.26 -16.18 19.27
CA GLY A 3 9.58 -16.56 20.51
C GLY A 3 9.50 -15.43 21.54
N THR A 4 9.69 -15.76 22.82
CA THR A 4 9.65 -14.78 23.92
C THR A 4 10.76 -13.75 23.83
N LEU A 5 11.95 -14.11 23.33
CA LEU A 5 13.04 -13.15 23.10
C LEU A 5 12.56 -11.96 22.25
N PHE A 6 11.77 -12.22 21.20
CA PHE A 6 11.25 -11.15 20.36
C PHE A 6 10.31 -10.22 21.12
N ARG A 7 9.35 -10.79 21.84
CA ARG A 7 8.42 -10.01 22.66
C ARG A 7 9.17 -9.17 23.70
N ASP A 8 10.10 -9.80 24.42
CA ASP A 8 10.78 -9.17 25.55
C ASP A 8 11.70 -8.03 25.05
N VAL A 9 12.31 -8.16 23.87
CA VAL A 9 13.04 -7.06 23.22
C VAL A 9 12.09 -5.92 22.82
N GLN A 10 10.97 -6.21 22.17
CA GLN A 10 10.04 -5.18 21.72
C GLN A 10 9.43 -4.40 22.90
N CYS A 11 8.99 -5.10 23.96
CA CYS A 11 8.42 -4.49 25.16
C CYS A 11 9.45 -3.77 26.04
N SER A 12 10.75 -4.00 25.84
CA SER A 12 11.80 -3.29 26.56
C SER A 12 12.14 -1.91 25.98
N HIS A 13 11.63 -1.59 24.78
CA HIS A 13 11.87 -0.33 24.07
C HIS A 13 13.37 0.03 23.90
N ILE A 14 14.24 -0.98 23.78
CA ILE A 14 15.69 -0.77 23.52
C ILE A 14 15.91 -0.04 22.20
N PHE A 15 15.04 -0.28 21.22
CA PHE A 15 15.04 0.41 19.94
C PHE A 15 13.82 1.33 19.85
N SER A 16 14.02 2.53 19.31
CA SER A 16 12.96 3.53 19.12
C SER A 16 11.99 3.18 17.99
N ASP A 17 12.34 2.25 17.11
CA ASP A 17 11.49 1.73 16.02
C ASP A 17 11.45 0.21 16.13
N SER A 18 10.26 -0.35 16.36
CA SER A 18 9.97 -1.79 16.43
C SER A 18 10.50 -2.58 15.24
N LYS A 19 10.55 -1.95 14.05
CA LYS A 19 11.06 -2.56 12.82
C LYS A 19 12.56 -2.82 12.86
N THR A 20 13.31 -2.11 13.70
CA THR A 20 14.78 -2.28 13.83
C THR A 20 15.12 -3.72 14.20
N PHE A 21 14.43 -4.27 15.20
CA PHE A 21 14.67 -5.66 15.62
C PHE A 21 13.97 -6.69 14.72
N ALA A 22 12.84 -6.34 14.09
CA ALA A 22 12.22 -7.18 13.07
C ALA A 22 13.12 -7.40 11.84
N ASP A 23 14.01 -6.45 11.56
CA ASP A 23 14.98 -6.49 10.46
C ASP A 23 16.37 -6.99 10.89
N ALA A 24 16.58 -7.26 12.18
CA ALA A 24 17.84 -7.78 12.70
C ALA A 24 18.15 -9.16 12.12
N ILE A 25 19.45 -9.41 11.89
CA ILE A 25 19.92 -10.68 11.34
C ILE A 25 20.67 -11.43 12.45
N PRO A 26 20.24 -12.64 12.81
CA PRO A 26 20.90 -13.44 13.83
C PRO A 26 22.28 -13.87 13.32
N LEU A 27 23.29 -13.79 14.19
CA LEU A 27 24.69 -14.12 13.87
C LEU A 27 25.00 -15.62 13.95
N GLU A 28 24.09 -16.38 14.57
CA GLU A 28 24.14 -17.84 14.70
C GLU A 28 22.73 -18.43 14.57
N ASP A 29 22.55 -19.73 14.80
CA ASP A 29 21.23 -20.36 14.71
C ASP A 29 20.25 -19.70 15.70
N PRO A 30 19.10 -19.17 15.25
CA PRO A 30 18.12 -18.53 16.14
C PRO A 30 17.70 -19.41 17.32
N VAL A 31 17.65 -20.73 17.15
CA VAL A 31 17.29 -21.66 18.22
C VAL A 31 18.33 -21.59 19.36
N LEU A 32 19.62 -21.53 19.04
CA LEU A 32 20.70 -21.44 20.02
C LEU A 32 20.68 -20.10 20.76
N ILE A 33 20.39 -19.01 20.05
CA ILE A 33 20.27 -17.67 20.66
C ILE A 33 19.10 -17.65 21.64
N ILE A 34 17.95 -18.24 21.27
CA ILE A 34 16.76 -18.30 22.14
C ILE A 34 17.03 -19.16 23.37
N GLU A 35 17.64 -20.34 23.23
CA GLU A 35 18.01 -21.20 24.35
C GLU A 35 19.01 -20.53 25.30
N ARG A 36 19.93 -19.74 24.75
CA ARG A 36 20.87 -18.94 25.54
C ARG A 36 20.16 -17.83 26.30
N TYR A 37 19.30 -17.07 25.63
CA TYR A 37 18.48 -16.04 26.25
C TYR A 37 17.70 -16.59 27.45
N HIS A 38 17.05 -17.74 27.30
CA HIS A 38 16.30 -18.35 28.40
C HIS A 38 17.15 -18.78 29.60
N ARG A 39 18.44 -19.05 29.40
CA ARG A 39 19.37 -19.36 30.49
C ARG A 39 19.89 -18.11 31.19
N GLU A 40 20.20 -17.07 30.41
CA GLU A 40 20.91 -15.88 30.88
C GLU A 40 19.95 -14.77 31.38
N LYS A 41 18.70 -14.71 30.89
CA LYS A 41 17.78 -13.58 31.14
C LYS A 41 17.43 -13.34 32.62
N ASP A 42 17.50 -14.38 33.45
CA ASP A 42 17.16 -14.32 34.88
C ASP A 42 18.43 -14.23 35.77
N GLU A 43 19.62 -14.16 35.16
CA GLU A 43 20.89 -14.02 35.90
C GLU A 43 21.10 -12.57 36.39
N PRO A 44 21.66 -12.37 37.59
CA PRO A 44 22.02 -11.03 38.06
C PRO A 44 22.99 -10.33 37.12
N GLY A 45 22.61 -9.17 36.60
CA GLY A 45 23.44 -8.36 35.70
C GLY A 45 23.24 -8.65 34.21
N PHE A 46 22.23 -9.45 33.83
CA PHE A 46 21.84 -9.60 32.42
C PHE A 46 21.49 -8.25 31.80
N ASP A 47 22.12 -7.94 30.67
CA ASP A 47 21.88 -6.75 29.87
C ASP A 47 21.33 -7.18 28.50
N MET A 48 20.05 -6.87 28.27
CA MET A 48 19.36 -7.23 27.03
C MET A 48 19.98 -6.53 25.81
N GLU A 49 20.39 -5.27 25.91
CA GLU A 49 20.97 -4.55 24.78
C GLU A 49 22.33 -5.17 24.40
N ALA A 50 23.17 -5.46 25.39
CA ALA A 50 24.45 -6.13 25.17
C ALA A 50 24.25 -7.53 24.57
N PHE A 51 23.26 -8.30 25.06
CA PHE A 51 22.89 -9.60 24.51
C PHE A 51 22.50 -9.49 23.03
N ILE A 52 21.60 -8.56 22.69
CA ILE A 52 21.16 -8.37 21.31
C ILE A 52 22.30 -7.95 20.40
N ARG A 53 23.14 -6.99 20.82
CA ARG A 53 24.30 -6.55 20.03
C ARG A 53 25.35 -7.65 19.85
N GLY A 54 25.42 -8.60 20.78
CA GLY A 54 26.32 -9.75 20.70
C GLY A 54 25.85 -10.85 19.74
N TYR A 55 24.53 -11.04 19.59
CA TYR A 55 23.94 -12.16 18.83
C TYR A 55 23.21 -11.76 17.56
N PHE A 56 22.99 -10.48 17.32
CA PHE A 56 22.31 -9.98 16.14
C PHE A 56 23.07 -8.84 15.47
N ARG A 57 23.17 -8.91 14.15
CA ARG A 57 23.57 -7.79 13.32
C ARG A 57 22.37 -6.88 13.11
N MET A 58 22.46 -5.67 13.66
CA MET A 58 21.44 -4.64 13.45
C MET A 58 21.47 -4.13 12.02
N PRO A 59 20.29 -3.74 11.48
CA PRO A 59 20.22 -3.14 10.15
C PRO A 59 21.03 -1.83 10.14
N ALA A 60 22.08 -1.75 9.32
CA ALA A 60 22.96 -0.59 9.25
C ALA A 60 22.17 0.69 8.96
N HIS A 61 22.48 1.83 9.59
CA HIS A 61 21.83 3.08 9.21
C HIS A 61 22.16 3.38 7.74
N ILE A 62 21.15 3.43 6.86
CA ILE A 62 21.35 3.81 5.46
C ILE A 62 21.45 5.34 5.43
N ALA A 63 22.53 5.89 5.97
CA ALA A 63 22.90 7.26 5.66
C ALA A 63 23.31 7.24 4.19
N SER A 64 22.45 7.75 3.32
CA SER A 64 22.85 7.92 1.92
C SER A 64 24.00 8.92 1.89
N GLU A 65 25.16 8.52 1.37
CA GLU A 65 26.25 9.46 1.06
C GLU A 65 25.85 10.42 -0.08
N PHE A 66 24.66 10.23 -0.66
CA PHE A 66 24.09 11.10 -1.68
C PHE A 66 23.75 12.48 -1.09
N ILE A 67 24.52 13.48 -1.51
CA ILE A 67 24.27 14.88 -1.19
C ILE A 67 23.48 15.49 -2.35
N SER A 68 22.26 15.95 -2.08
CA SER A 68 21.42 16.63 -3.06
C SER A 68 21.96 18.01 -3.43
N ASP A 69 22.00 18.30 -4.73
CA ASP A 69 22.21 19.67 -5.22
C ASP A 69 20.86 20.39 -5.29
N LYS A 70 20.59 21.31 -4.36
CA LYS A 70 19.30 22.03 -4.29
C LYS A 70 19.07 22.98 -5.47
N THR A 71 20.10 23.24 -6.28
CA THR A 71 20.02 24.13 -7.45
C THR A 71 19.67 23.39 -8.73
N GLU A 72 19.75 22.05 -8.73
CA GLU A 72 19.44 21.24 -9.90
C GLU A 72 17.92 21.10 -10.12
N PRO A 73 17.45 20.87 -11.37
CA PRO A 73 16.07 20.49 -11.62
C PRO A 73 15.72 19.20 -10.87
N VAL A 74 14.56 19.17 -10.19
CA VAL A 74 14.09 17.98 -9.44
C VAL A 74 14.08 16.71 -10.31
N SER A 75 13.83 16.84 -11.62
CA SER A 75 13.88 15.71 -12.56
C SER A 75 15.25 15.04 -12.62
N ASP A 76 16.31 15.83 -12.58
CA ASP A 76 17.70 15.38 -12.71
C ASP A 76 18.15 14.73 -11.39
N HIS A 77 17.76 15.34 -10.27
CA HIS A 77 17.88 14.76 -8.93
C HIS A 77 17.23 13.37 -8.86
N VAL A 78 15.95 13.26 -9.26
CA VAL A 78 15.23 11.98 -9.27
C VAL A 78 15.92 10.94 -10.17
N GLY A 79 16.43 11.37 -11.33
CA GLY A 79 17.16 10.49 -12.25
C GLY A 79 18.38 9.83 -11.60
N LYS A 80 19.10 10.57 -10.74
CA LYS A 80 20.23 10.07 -9.94
C LYS A 80 19.77 9.17 -8.78
N LEU A 81 18.68 9.53 -8.11
CA LEU A 81 18.15 8.77 -6.98
C LEU A 81 17.73 7.35 -7.34
N TRP A 82 17.36 7.06 -8.60
CA TRP A 82 17.05 5.68 -9.00
C TRP A 82 18.17 4.70 -8.69
N SER A 83 19.43 5.10 -8.89
CA SER A 83 20.59 4.25 -8.56
C SER A 83 20.74 4.06 -7.04
N VAL A 84 20.47 5.11 -6.26
CA VAL A 84 20.56 5.09 -4.79
C VAL A 84 19.47 4.20 -4.17
N LEU A 85 18.27 4.24 -4.74
CA LEU A 85 17.12 3.46 -4.28
C LEU A 85 17.10 2.03 -4.84
N THR A 86 17.97 1.69 -5.79
CA THR A 86 18.06 0.32 -6.30
C THR A 86 18.81 -0.57 -5.30
N ARG A 87 18.27 -1.76 -5.07
CA ARG A 87 18.92 -2.86 -4.36
C ARG A 87 19.25 -3.95 -5.36
N GLN A 88 20.38 -4.60 -5.14
CA GLN A 88 20.80 -5.75 -5.93
C GLN A 88 20.22 -7.04 -5.32
N PRO A 89 20.10 -8.12 -6.09
CA PRO A 89 19.85 -9.45 -5.54
C PRO A 89 20.86 -9.79 -4.45
N GLU A 90 20.37 -10.19 -3.29
CA GLU A 90 21.18 -10.62 -2.16
C GLU A 90 20.84 -12.08 -1.81
N ASN A 91 21.82 -12.81 -1.29
CA ASN A 91 21.59 -14.18 -0.81
C ASN A 91 20.77 -14.14 0.48
N GLN A 92 19.89 -15.14 0.68
CA GLN A 92 19.20 -15.31 1.95
C GLN A 92 20.22 -15.52 3.08
N GLU A 93 20.24 -14.60 4.04
CA GLU A 93 20.94 -14.82 5.29
C GLU A 93 20.08 -15.67 6.23
N ARG A 94 20.66 -16.73 6.79
CA ARG A 94 19.93 -17.70 7.63
C ARG A 94 19.33 -16.99 8.83
N GLY A 95 18.02 -17.16 9.03
CA GLY A 95 17.30 -16.57 10.15
C GLY A 95 16.98 -15.07 10.02
N GLY A 96 17.45 -14.39 8.97
CA GLY A 96 17.06 -13.03 8.65
C GLY A 96 15.64 -12.95 8.07
N SER A 97 15.00 -11.78 8.18
CA SER A 97 13.62 -11.59 7.73
C SER A 97 13.47 -11.23 6.26
N LEU A 98 14.51 -10.74 5.57
CA LEU A 98 14.44 -10.40 4.14
C LEU A 98 14.33 -11.66 3.28
N ILE A 99 13.38 -11.67 2.34
CA ILE A 99 13.18 -12.73 1.36
C ILE A 99 13.95 -12.34 0.09
N PRO A 100 14.87 -13.17 -0.43
CA PRO A 100 15.68 -12.84 -1.58
C PRO A 100 14.81 -12.72 -2.83
N LEU A 101 15.23 -11.84 -3.74
CA LEU A 101 14.61 -11.65 -5.04
C LEU A 101 15.64 -11.89 -6.15
N PRO A 102 15.24 -12.52 -7.27
CA PRO A 102 16.18 -12.91 -8.33
C PRO A 102 16.76 -11.73 -9.13
N HIS A 103 16.12 -10.56 -9.12
CA HIS A 103 16.53 -9.41 -9.93
C HIS A 103 16.64 -8.12 -9.11
N PRO A 104 17.36 -7.09 -9.61
CA PRO A 104 17.40 -5.78 -8.96
C PRO A 104 16.01 -5.14 -8.83
N TYR A 105 15.80 -4.36 -7.78
CA TYR A 105 14.53 -3.69 -7.50
C TYR A 105 14.74 -2.34 -6.82
N VAL A 106 13.75 -1.46 -6.94
CA VAL A 106 13.75 -0.16 -6.27
C VAL A 106 12.99 -0.26 -4.95
N VAL A 107 13.57 0.28 -3.88
CA VAL A 107 12.91 0.42 -2.57
C VAL A 107 12.36 1.84 -2.40
N PRO A 108 11.38 2.07 -1.51
CA PRO A 108 10.83 3.40 -1.30
C PRO A 108 11.88 4.41 -0.79
N GLY A 109 12.65 4.06 0.24
CA GLY A 109 13.65 4.95 0.87
C GLY A 109 13.54 4.96 2.41
N GLY A 110 14.59 5.43 3.09
CA GLY A 110 14.64 5.49 4.56
C GLY A 110 14.57 4.11 5.24
N ARG A 111 13.62 3.94 6.18
CA ARG A 111 13.37 2.69 6.92
C ARG A 111 12.85 1.55 6.04
N PHE A 112 12.34 1.87 4.84
CA PHE A 112 11.82 0.91 3.88
C PHE A 112 12.93 0.39 2.99
N ARG A 113 13.45 -0.78 3.34
CA ARG A 113 14.65 -1.39 2.75
C ARG A 113 14.35 -2.60 1.87
N GLU A 114 13.08 -2.87 1.71
CA GLU A 114 12.50 -3.99 0.98
C GLU A 114 11.60 -3.42 -0.15
N ILE A 115 11.30 -4.24 -1.17
CA ILE A 115 10.36 -3.83 -2.22
C ILE A 115 8.95 -3.84 -1.64
N TYR A 116 8.22 -2.73 -1.73
CA TYR A 116 6.80 -2.67 -1.37
C TYR A 116 5.93 -2.84 -2.61
N TYR A 117 4.82 -3.54 -2.46
CA TYR A 117 4.01 -3.97 -3.58
C TYR A 117 3.40 -2.79 -4.35
N TRP A 118 2.47 -2.04 -3.76
CA TRP A 118 1.76 -1.01 -4.53
C TRP A 118 2.63 0.22 -4.84
N ASP A 119 3.59 0.58 -3.96
CA ASP A 119 4.59 1.63 -4.17
C ASP A 119 5.31 1.45 -5.50
N SER A 120 5.66 0.20 -5.81
CA SER A 120 6.42 -0.16 -7.00
C SER A 120 5.71 0.25 -8.28
N TYR A 121 4.38 0.27 -8.34
CA TYR A 121 3.67 0.75 -9.52
C TYR A 121 3.93 2.23 -9.76
N PHE A 122 3.82 3.03 -8.70
CA PHE A 122 4.04 4.47 -8.78
C PHE A 122 5.50 4.80 -9.05
N THR A 123 6.44 4.03 -8.50
CA THR A 123 7.86 4.09 -8.86
C THR A 123 8.09 3.75 -10.34
N MET A 124 7.47 2.68 -10.84
CA MET A 124 7.60 2.28 -12.25
C MET A 124 7.08 3.35 -13.22
N LEU A 125 6.12 4.20 -12.83
CA LEU A 125 5.72 5.36 -13.63
C LEU A 125 6.92 6.27 -13.92
N GLY A 126 7.75 6.54 -12.91
CA GLY A 126 8.97 7.35 -13.06
C GLY A 126 10.08 6.63 -13.82
N LEU A 127 10.28 5.34 -13.54
CA LEU A 127 11.25 4.52 -14.26
C LEU A 127 10.96 4.50 -15.76
N LYS A 128 9.66 4.47 -16.14
CA LYS A 128 9.23 4.57 -17.53
C LYS A 128 9.61 5.92 -18.14
N GLU A 129 9.35 7.02 -17.44
CA GLU A 129 9.76 8.36 -17.90
C GLU A 129 11.28 8.50 -18.00
N SER A 130 12.03 7.76 -17.18
CA SER A 130 13.50 7.70 -17.20
C SER A 130 14.07 6.66 -18.18
N GLY A 131 13.23 6.00 -19.00
CA GLY A 131 13.67 4.99 -19.98
C GLY A 131 14.27 3.71 -19.37
N ARG A 132 14.00 3.41 -18.10
CA ARG A 132 14.57 2.26 -17.36
C ARG A 132 13.76 0.99 -17.56
N ALA A 133 13.52 0.59 -18.81
CA ALA A 133 12.67 -0.56 -19.18
C ALA A 133 13.13 -1.88 -18.52
N GLU A 134 14.45 -2.15 -18.53
CA GLU A 134 15.04 -3.35 -17.94
C GLU A 134 14.77 -3.44 -16.43
N LEU A 135 14.85 -2.33 -15.70
CA LEU A 135 14.57 -2.32 -14.26
C LEU A 135 13.08 -2.57 -13.96
N ILE A 136 12.17 -2.05 -14.81
CA ILE A 136 10.74 -2.37 -14.71
C ILE A 136 10.51 -3.86 -14.96
N GLU A 137 11.16 -4.45 -15.96
CA GLU A 137 11.05 -5.89 -16.23
C GLU A 137 11.58 -6.72 -15.07
N ASN A 138 12.72 -6.35 -14.49
CA ASN A 138 13.31 -6.99 -13.31
C ASN A 138 12.34 -6.98 -12.12
N MET A 139 11.72 -5.84 -11.82
CA MET A 139 10.73 -5.73 -10.75
C MET A 139 9.47 -6.57 -11.04
N LEU A 140 8.99 -6.61 -12.29
CA LEU A 140 7.87 -7.49 -12.68
C LEU A 140 8.24 -8.97 -12.53
N ASN A 141 9.44 -9.38 -12.92
CA ASN A 141 9.92 -10.75 -12.75
C ASN A 141 10.05 -11.10 -11.26
N ASN A 142 10.44 -10.16 -10.40
CA ASN A 142 10.46 -10.35 -8.94
C ASN A 142 9.05 -10.56 -8.36
N PHE A 143 8.07 -9.76 -8.78
CA PHE A 143 6.68 -9.96 -8.35
C PHE A 143 6.11 -11.28 -8.87
N ALA A 144 6.41 -11.64 -10.12
CA ALA A 144 6.05 -12.94 -10.67
C ALA A 144 6.67 -14.10 -9.87
N TYR A 145 7.94 -13.98 -9.49
CA TYR A 145 8.63 -14.92 -8.61
C TYR A 145 7.94 -15.06 -7.25
N LEU A 146 7.55 -13.95 -6.61
CA LEU A 146 6.82 -13.98 -5.34
C LEU A 146 5.45 -14.68 -5.49
N VAL A 147 4.70 -14.39 -6.55
CA VAL A 147 3.44 -15.09 -6.83
C VAL A 147 3.66 -16.58 -7.06
N ASP A 148 4.71 -16.96 -7.80
CA ASP A 148 4.98 -18.36 -8.10
C ASP A 148 5.48 -19.16 -6.89
N THR A 149 6.17 -18.51 -5.94
CA THR A 149 6.77 -19.17 -4.77
C THR A 149 5.91 -19.10 -3.50
N LEU A 150 5.14 -18.01 -3.32
CA LEU A 150 4.34 -17.75 -2.13
C LEU A 150 2.83 -17.82 -2.41
N GLY A 151 2.41 -17.82 -3.67
CA GLY A 151 1.00 -17.81 -4.08
C GLY A 151 0.39 -16.41 -4.22
N PHE A 152 1.09 -15.36 -3.78
CA PHE A 152 0.65 -13.97 -3.82
C PHE A 152 1.84 -13.02 -3.69
N ILE A 153 1.58 -11.71 -3.82
CA ILE A 153 2.60 -10.68 -3.57
C ILE A 153 2.41 -10.15 -2.14
N PRO A 154 3.36 -10.35 -1.20
CA PRO A 154 3.27 -9.81 0.15
C PRO A 154 3.40 -8.29 0.16
N THR A 155 2.98 -7.63 1.26
CA THR A 155 3.17 -6.17 1.48
C THR A 155 4.56 -5.71 1.06
N ALA A 156 5.58 -6.42 1.53
CA ALA A 156 6.94 -6.33 1.05
C ALA A 156 7.67 -7.69 1.20
N ASN A 157 8.87 -7.84 0.64
CA ASN A 157 9.64 -9.09 0.69
C ASN A 157 10.29 -9.38 2.05
N ARG A 158 9.49 -9.39 3.13
CA ARG A 158 9.90 -9.79 4.49
C ARG A 158 9.02 -10.91 5.03
N THR A 159 9.59 -11.79 5.84
CA THR A 159 8.88 -12.94 6.42
C THR A 159 7.69 -12.54 7.31
N TYR A 160 7.74 -11.37 7.95
CA TYR A 160 6.63 -10.86 8.76
C TYR A 160 5.46 -10.31 7.93
N TYR A 161 5.64 -10.11 6.63
CA TYR A 161 4.58 -9.74 5.68
C TYR A 161 3.93 -10.93 4.96
N LEU A 162 4.38 -12.16 5.21
CA LEU A 162 3.82 -13.37 4.56
C LEU A 162 2.38 -13.72 4.94
N SER A 163 1.71 -12.91 5.76
CA SER A 163 0.30 -13.10 6.11
C SER A 163 -0.66 -12.17 5.38
N ARG A 164 -0.16 -11.21 4.59
CA ARG A 164 -0.99 -10.23 3.89
C ARG A 164 -0.33 -9.67 2.64
N SER A 165 -1.15 -9.21 1.70
CA SER A 165 -0.70 -8.55 0.47
C SER A 165 -0.60 -7.02 0.66
N GLN A 166 -0.90 -6.28 -0.40
CA GLN A 166 -1.12 -4.84 -0.45
C GLN A 166 -2.12 -4.56 -1.60
N PRO A 167 -2.55 -3.31 -1.88
CA PRO A 167 -3.45 -3.04 -3.00
C PRO A 167 -2.95 -3.68 -4.33
N PRO A 168 -3.78 -4.43 -5.07
CA PRO A 168 -3.30 -5.30 -6.16
C PRO A 168 -2.99 -4.56 -7.47
N PHE A 169 -1.81 -3.94 -7.53
CA PHE A 169 -1.34 -3.14 -8.66
C PHE A 169 -0.57 -3.92 -9.73
N PHE A 170 -0.30 -5.22 -9.59
CA PHE A 170 0.51 -6.00 -10.52
C PHE A 170 -0.04 -5.96 -11.95
N SER A 171 -1.37 -6.06 -12.13
CA SER A 171 -1.99 -5.90 -13.46
C SER A 171 -1.75 -4.51 -14.08
N LEU A 172 -1.69 -3.45 -13.27
CA LEU A 172 -1.35 -2.11 -13.74
C LEU A 172 0.13 -2.00 -14.11
N MET A 173 1.03 -2.63 -13.34
CA MET A 173 2.46 -2.70 -13.67
C MET A 173 2.69 -3.43 -14.99
N VAL A 174 2.04 -4.57 -15.18
CA VAL A 174 2.08 -5.38 -16.41
C VAL A 174 1.57 -4.55 -17.59
N ARG A 175 0.47 -3.81 -17.44
CA ARG A 175 -0.02 -2.89 -18.48
C ARG A 175 0.95 -1.75 -18.77
N LEU A 176 1.50 -1.12 -17.74
CA LEU A 176 2.46 -0.02 -17.88
C LEU A 176 3.68 -0.44 -18.71
N PHE A 177 4.19 -1.65 -18.46
CA PHE A 177 5.31 -2.23 -19.21
C PHE A 177 4.89 -2.67 -20.63
N SER A 178 3.66 -3.16 -20.82
CA SER A 178 3.12 -3.49 -22.15
C SER A 178 3.00 -2.28 -23.08
N GLU A 179 2.86 -1.06 -22.53
CA GLU A 179 2.90 0.18 -23.30
C GLU A 179 4.32 0.49 -23.84
N MET A 180 5.38 -0.14 -23.29
CA MET A 180 6.77 0.00 -23.73
C MET A 180 7.17 -1.15 -24.67
N GLU A 181 6.89 -2.40 -24.26
CA GLU A 181 7.38 -3.61 -24.93
C GLU A 181 6.30 -4.33 -25.78
N GLY A 182 5.09 -3.77 -25.84
CA GLY A 182 3.97 -4.31 -26.59
C GLY A 182 3.14 -5.36 -25.84
N LYS A 183 2.01 -5.75 -26.45
CA LYS A 183 0.99 -6.61 -25.82
C LYS A 183 1.44 -8.03 -25.47
N LYS A 184 2.60 -8.49 -25.98
CA LYS A 184 3.21 -9.79 -25.61
C LYS A 184 3.45 -9.90 -24.10
N VAL A 185 3.69 -8.77 -23.43
CA VAL A 185 3.86 -8.67 -21.97
C VAL A 185 2.62 -9.20 -21.22
N LEU A 186 1.41 -8.93 -21.71
CA LEU A 186 0.18 -9.41 -21.06
C LEU A 186 0.11 -10.94 -21.07
N LYS A 187 0.56 -11.58 -22.16
CA LYS A 187 0.63 -13.05 -22.26
C LYS A 187 1.70 -13.62 -21.33
N LYS A 188 2.87 -12.97 -21.25
CA LYS A 188 4.01 -13.40 -20.41
C LYS A 188 3.60 -13.55 -18.95
N TYR A 189 2.89 -12.57 -18.40
CA TYR A 189 2.51 -12.54 -16.98
C TYR A 189 1.08 -13.02 -16.68
N LEU A 190 0.36 -13.55 -17.68
CA LEU A 190 -0.99 -14.08 -17.50
C LEU A 190 -1.09 -15.13 -16.37
N PRO A 191 -0.19 -16.13 -16.27
CA PRO A 191 -0.27 -17.12 -15.19
C PRO A 191 -0.22 -16.49 -13.80
N GLN A 192 0.65 -15.51 -13.59
CA GLN A 192 0.82 -14.85 -12.30
C GLN A 192 -0.34 -13.88 -11.99
N MET A 193 -0.86 -13.14 -12.98
CA MET A 193 -2.07 -12.34 -12.79
C MET A 193 -3.27 -13.22 -12.38
N GLN A 194 -3.40 -14.41 -12.98
CA GLN A 194 -4.46 -15.34 -12.59
C GLN A 194 -4.24 -15.92 -11.18
N LYS A 195 -3.01 -16.31 -10.82
CA LYS A 195 -2.71 -16.78 -9.45
C LYS A 195 -3.01 -15.71 -8.41
N GLU A 196 -2.64 -14.45 -8.67
CA GLU A 196 -3.00 -13.34 -7.80
C GLU A 196 -4.51 -13.16 -7.69
N TYR A 197 -5.25 -13.23 -8.81
CA TYR A 197 -6.72 -13.18 -8.77
C TYR A 197 -7.30 -14.30 -7.89
N ASN A 198 -6.77 -15.51 -8.00
CA ASN A 198 -7.21 -16.64 -7.18
C ASN A 198 -6.93 -16.40 -5.69
N TYR A 199 -5.83 -15.75 -5.32
CA TYR A 199 -5.55 -15.37 -3.93
C TYR A 199 -6.61 -14.41 -3.37
N TRP A 200 -7.03 -13.41 -4.15
CA TRP A 200 -8.09 -12.49 -3.74
C TRP A 200 -9.47 -13.15 -3.71
N MET A 201 -9.69 -14.15 -4.55
CA MET A 201 -10.96 -14.88 -4.67
C MET A 201 -10.98 -16.22 -3.91
N ASP A 202 -10.04 -16.43 -2.99
CA ASP A 202 -9.94 -17.64 -2.17
C ASP A 202 -11.19 -17.79 -1.28
N GLY A 203 -11.93 -18.89 -1.48
CA GLY A 203 -13.25 -19.15 -0.88
C GLY A 203 -14.48 -18.88 -1.76
N CYS A 204 -14.31 -18.42 -3.01
CA CYS A 204 -15.46 -18.03 -3.85
C CYS A 204 -16.42 -19.17 -4.25
N GLU A 205 -16.02 -20.43 -4.11
CA GLU A 205 -16.84 -21.61 -4.39
C GLU A 205 -17.69 -22.06 -3.19
N GLU A 206 -17.46 -21.50 -2.00
CA GLU A 206 -18.16 -21.88 -0.77
C GLU A 206 -19.51 -21.14 -0.66
N PRO A 207 -20.64 -21.86 -0.54
CA PRO A 207 -21.94 -21.24 -0.32
C PRO A 207 -21.97 -20.60 1.07
N CYS A 208 -22.08 -19.27 1.12
CA CYS A 208 -22.14 -18.51 2.37
C CYS A 208 -23.38 -17.62 2.42
N ALA A 209 -23.84 -17.31 3.63
CA ALA A 209 -24.98 -16.41 3.82
C ALA A 209 -24.64 -14.98 3.37
N PRO A 210 -25.61 -14.21 2.83
CA PRO A 210 -25.38 -12.80 2.50
C PRO A 210 -24.89 -11.99 3.70
N PHE A 211 -24.05 -10.99 3.42
CA PHE A 211 -23.37 -10.13 4.40
C PHE A 211 -22.47 -10.90 5.38
N THR A 212 -21.92 -12.02 4.93
CA THR A 212 -20.82 -12.73 5.62
C THR A 212 -19.55 -12.62 4.80
N ALA A 213 -18.43 -13.00 5.40
CA ALA A 213 -17.14 -12.87 4.77
C ALA A 213 -16.24 -14.06 5.11
N HIS A 214 -15.43 -14.46 4.13
CA HIS A 214 -14.38 -15.46 4.27
C HIS A 214 -13.08 -14.83 3.74
N ARG A 215 -12.08 -14.68 4.60
CA ARG A 215 -10.79 -14.06 4.24
C ARG A 215 -11.01 -12.70 3.54
N ARG A 216 -10.56 -12.54 2.28
CA ARG A 216 -10.66 -11.33 1.45
C ARG A 216 -11.98 -11.22 0.68
N LEU A 217 -12.92 -12.16 0.85
CA LEU A 217 -14.21 -12.17 0.16
C LEU A 217 -15.35 -11.81 1.10
N VAL A 218 -16.30 -11.03 0.58
CA VAL A 218 -17.61 -10.76 1.17
C VAL A 218 -18.69 -11.26 0.23
N TYR A 219 -19.59 -12.06 0.78
CA TYR A 219 -20.74 -12.60 0.07
C TYR A 219 -21.91 -11.64 0.23
N LEU A 220 -22.42 -11.13 -0.88
CA LEU A 220 -23.56 -10.21 -0.92
C LEU A 220 -24.78 -10.93 -1.51
N PRO A 221 -25.99 -10.35 -1.38
CA PRO A 221 -27.19 -10.88 -2.02
C PRO A 221 -27.00 -11.23 -3.51
N ASP A 222 -27.78 -12.18 -3.98
CA ASP A 222 -27.82 -12.63 -5.39
C ASP A 222 -26.50 -13.18 -5.93
N GLY A 223 -25.63 -13.68 -5.05
CA GLY A 223 -24.34 -14.28 -5.42
C GLY A 223 -23.27 -13.25 -5.81
N VAL A 224 -23.50 -11.97 -5.49
CA VAL A 224 -22.50 -10.92 -5.69
C VAL A 224 -21.32 -11.15 -4.75
N LEU A 225 -20.11 -11.08 -5.29
CA LEU A 225 -18.86 -11.16 -4.54
C LEU A 225 -18.09 -9.86 -4.67
N LEU A 226 -17.74 -9.27 -3.54
CA LEU A 226 -16.81 -8.15 -3.45
C LEU A 226 -15.69 -8.50 -2.47
N ASN A 227 -14.63 -7.70 -2.49
CA ASN A 227 -13.44 -7.97 -1.71
C ASN A 227 -13.21 -6.94 -0.61
N ARG A 228 -12.61 -7.41 0.48
CA ARG A 228 -12.11 -6.62 1.60
C ARG A 228 -10.63 -6.90 1.83
N TYR A 229 -9.96 -6.01 2.56
CA TYR A 229 -8.62 -6.28 3.06
C TYR A 229 -8.68 -7.25 4.26
N TRP A 230 -7.71 -8.16 4.35
CA TRP A 230 -7.63 -9.23 5.33
C TRP A 230 -6.20 -9.79 5.45
N ASP A 231 -5.62 -9.70 6.65
CA ASP A 231 -4.39 -10.43 7.01
C ASP A 231 -4.74 -11.78 7.64
N ASP A 232 -4.00 -12.85 7.32
CA ASP A 232 -4.21 -14.22 7.81
C ASP A 232 -3.79 -14.45 9.27
N LYS A 233 -3.16 -13.46 9.91
CA LYS A 233 -2.81 -13.45 11.33
C LYS A 233 -3.67 -12.47 12.11
N ALA A 234 -3.86 -12.79 13.39
CA ALA A 234 -4.53 -11.99 14.40
C ALA A 234 -3.63 -11.83 15.63
N THR A 235 -2.39 -11.43 15.41
CA THR A 235 -1.37 -11.21 16.45
C THR A 235 -0.73 -9.83 16.24
N PRO A 236 0.01 -9.23 17.19
CA PRO A 236 0.73 -8.00 16.93
C PRO A 236 1.65 -8.09 15.70
N ARG A 237 1.77 -7.00 14.94
CA ARG A 237 2.70 -6.83 13.81
C ARG A 237 4.14 -6.85 14.33
N PRO A 238 5.03 -7.75 13.86
CA PRO A 238 6.43 -7.74 14.30
C PRO A 238 7.13 -6.40 14.12
N GLU A 239 6.79 -5.67 13.07
CA GLU A 239 7.35 -4.35 12.71
C GLU A 239 6.76 -3.16 13.49
N SER A 240 5.68 -3.38 14.26
CA SER A 240 5.00 -2.40 15.13
C SER A 240 4.47 -3.11 16.39
N TYR A 241 5.32 -3.93 17.03
CA TYR A 241 4.85 -4.89 18.03
C TYR A 241 4.35 -4.21 19.29
N SER A 242 5.14 -3.28 19.84
CA SER A 242 4.77 -2.53 21.04
C SER A 242 3.52 -1.66 20.81
N GLU A 243 3.47 -1.00 19.65
CA GLU A 243 2.39 -0.11 19.26
C GLU A 243 1.06 -0.87 19.18
N ASP A 244 1.06 -2.05 18.56
CA ASP A 244 -0.13 -2.92 18.49
C ASP A 244 -0.57 -3.39 19.88
N THR A 245 0.37 -3.79 20.75
CA THR A 245 0.03 -4.30 22.09
C THR A 245 -0.50 -3.21 23.01
N ASP A 246 0.02 -2.00 22.92
CA ASP A 246 -0.43 -0.85 23.72
C ASP A 246 -1.87 -0.46 23.33
N LEU A 247 -2.16 -0.42 22.02
CA LEU A 247 -3.51 -0.17 21.52
C LEU A 247 -4.48 -1.29 21.91
N ALA A 248 -4.04 -2.55 21.92
CA ALA A 248 -4.88 -3.66 22.34
C ALA A 248 -5.32 -3.57 23.80
N GLN A 249 -4.46 -3.05 24.66
CA GLN A 249 -4.83 -2.76 26.05
C GLN A 249 -5.91 -1.67 26.10
N GLU A 250 -5.73 -0.53 25.42
CA GLU A 250 -6.72 0.55 25.38
C GLU A 250 -8.08 0.08 24.86
N VAL A 251 -8.08 -0.65 23.74
CA VAL A 251 -9.31 -1.14 23.09
C VAL A 251 -10.04 -2.15 23.97
N SER A 252 -9.32 -3.07 24.61
CA SER A 252 -9.93 -4.03 25.52
C SER A 252 -10.62 -3.34 26.70
N GLU A 253 -10.02 -2.27 27.23
CA GLU A 253 -10.59 -1.48 28.34
C GLU A 253 -11.81 -0.64 27.90
N LYS A 254 -11.78 -0.10 26.67
CA LYS A 254 -12.79 0.85 26.16
C LYS A 254 -13.99 0.19 25.48
N TYR A 255 -13.75 -0.89 24.72
CA TYR A 255 -14.74 -1.49 23.81
C TYR A 255 -15.05 -2.96 24.10
N ASP A 256 -14.38 -3.60 25.06
CA ASP A 256 -14.50 -5.04 25.34
C ASP A 256 -14.21 -5.92 24.10
N THR A 257 -13.42 -5.39 23.15
CA THR A 257 -13.03 -6.12 21.94
C THR A 257 -11.83 -7.02 22.25
N PRO A 258 -11.88 -8.32 21.91
CA PRO A 258 -10.74 -9.22 22.06
C PRO A 258 -9.49 -8.73 21.29
N PRO A 259 -8.28 -8.85 21.85
CA PRO A 259 -7.06 -8.39 21.19
C PRO A 259 -6.85 -8.98 19.79
N ASP A 260 -7.20 -10.24 19.56
CA ASP A 260 -7.04 -10.91 18.27
C ASP A 260 -7.96 -10.32 17.18
N GLU A 261 -9.17 -9.90 17.53
CA GLU A 261 -10.07 -9.17 16.64
C GLU A 261 -9.49 -7.81 16.25
N LEU A 262 -8.99 -7.04 17.22
CA LEU A 262 -8.31 -5.78 16.96
C LEU A 262 -7.08 -5.97 16.05
N TYR A 263 -6.19 -6.91 16.38
CA TYR A 263 -4.98 -7.17 15.58
C TYR A 263 -5.33 -7.51 14.14
N ARG A 264 -6.46 -8.21 13.89
CA ARG A 264 -6.94 -8.49 12.55
C ARG A 264 -7.29 -7.21 11.79
N HIS A 265 -8.00 -6.27 12.42
CA HIS A 265 -8.37 -4.99 11.81
C HIS A 265 -7.17 -4.10 11.52
N ILE A 266 -6.24 -3.99 12.46
CA ILE A 266 -4.98 -3.24 12.30
C ILE A 266 -4.18 -3.80 11.13
N ARG A 267 -3.98 -5.11 11.09
CA ARG A 267 -3.23 -5.75 10.00
C ARG A 267 -3.92 -5.65 8.65
N ALA A 268 -5.24 -5.71 8.62
CA ALA A 268 -6.00 -5.47 7.39
C ALA A 268 -5.87 -4.02 6.91
N ALA A 269 -5.80 -3.04 7.82
CA ALA A 269 -5.48 -1.66 7.43
C ALA A 269 -4.06 -1.55 6.86
N ALA A 270 -3.08 -2.29 7.40
CA ALA A 270 -1.75 -2.38 6.79
C ALA A 270 -1.77 -3.04 5.39
N GLU A 271 -2.61 -4.07 5.17
CA GLU A 271 -2.83 -4.64 3.83
C GLU A 271 -3.48 -3.63 2.88
N SER A 272 -4.28 -2.69 3.38
CA SER A 272 -4.88 -1.63 2.55
C SER A 272 -3.88 -0.60 2.04
N GLY A 273 -2.68 -0.55 2.65
CA GLY A 273 -1.71 0.52 2.45
C GLY A 273 -2.09 1.84 3.12
N TRP A 274 -3.23 1.91 3.84
CA TRP A 274 -3.72 3.08 4.57
C TRP A 274 -3.69 2.85 6.09
N ASP A 275 -2.52 2.53 6.63
CA ASP A 275 -2.23 2.34 8.06
C ASP A 275 -1.71 3.64 8.70
N PHE A 276 -2.49 4.44 9.43
CA PHE A 276 -3.94 4.32 9.65
C PHE A 276 -4.69 5.58 9.18
N SER A 277 -6.01 5.47 9.17
CA SER A 277 -6.93 6.46 8.63
C SER A 277 -8.30 6.37 9.29
N SER A 278 -8.96 7.52 9.48
CA SER A 278 -10.39 7.65 9.82
C SER A 278 -11.30 6.83 8.90
N ARG A 279 -10.83 6.52 7.68
CA ARG A 279 -11.46 5.61 6.73
C ARG A 279 -11.93 4.28 7.35
N TRP A 280 -11.16 3.76 8.32
CA TRP A 280 -11.39 2.45 8.90
C TRP A 280 -12.08 2.49 10.27
N PHE A 281 -12.43 3.68 10.78
CA PHE A 281 -12.88 3.87 12.15
C PHE A 281 -14.41 3.99 12.22
N ALA A 282 -15.03 3.36 13.22
CA ALA A 282 -16.48 3.45 13.41
C ALA A 282 -16.87 4.84 13.96
N ASP A 283 -15.97 5.43 14.73
CA ASP A 283 -15.92 6.85 15.07
C ASP A 283 -14.67 7.44 14.40
N GLU A 284 -14.86 8.35 13.45
CA GLU A 284 -13.79 8.95 12.63
C GLU A 284 -12.69 9.63 13.45
N SER A 285 -12.95 9.95 14.72
CA SER A 285 -12.01 10.59 15.62
C SER A 285 -11.28 9.63 16.57
N ASP A 286 -11.64 8.34 16.57
CA ASP A 286 -11.13 7.37 17.53
C ASP A 286 -10.51 6.14 16.86
N PHE A 287 -9.18 6.03 16.97
CA PHE A 287 -8.43 4.91 16.40
C PHE A 287 -8.82 3.57 17.05
N ALA A 288 -9.18 3.56 18.33
CA ALA A 288 -9.62 2.36 19.03
C ALA A 288 -10.93 1.76 18.45
N SER A 289 -11.65 2.50 17.59
CA SER A 289 -12.85 2.05 16.89
C SER A 289 -12.59 1.44 15.51
N ILE A 290 -11.34 1.10 15.19
CA ILE A 290 -10.93 0.49 13.92
C ILE A 290 -11.64 -0.85 13.67
N HIS A 291 -12.25 -1.00 12.48
CA HIS A 291 -13.00 -2.20 12.09
C HIS A 291 -12.80 -2.54 10.60
N THR A 292 -11.57 -2.42 10.09
CA THR A 292 -11.20 -2.51 8.67
C THR A 292 -11.78 -3.73 7.93
N THR A 293 -11.90 -4.88 8.60
CA THR A 293 -12.36 -6.11 7.95
C THR A 293 -13.87 -6.16 7.78
N ASP A 294 -14.64 -5.25 8.37
CA ASP A 294 -16.08 -5.15 8.13
C ASP A 294 -16.42 -4.18 6.98
N ILE A 295 -15.40 -3.60 6.35
CA ILE A 295 -15.53 -2.61 5.29
C ILE A 295 -15.16 -3.23 3.94
N LEU A 296 -16.03 -3.02 2.95
CA LEU A 296 -15.76 -3.20 1.53
C LEU A 296 -15.13 -1.91 0.99
N PRO A 297 -13.85 -1.93 0.55
CA PRO A 297 -13.16 -0.74 0.05
C PRO A 297 -13.41 -0.51 -1.44
N ILE A 298 -13.76 0.72 -1.83
CA ILE A 298 -14.02 1.06 -3.24
C ILE A 298 -12.77 0.92 -4.12
N ASP A 299 -11.61 1.31 -3.60
CA ASP A 299 -10.33 1.22 -4.29
C ASP A 299 -9.93 -0.22 -4.62
N LEU A 300 -9.99 -1.13 -3.65
CA LEU A 300 -9.70 -2.55 -3.84
C LEU A 300 -10.57 -3.15 -4.94
N ASN A 301 -11.89 -2.89 -4.89
CA ASN A 301 -12.81 -3.46 -5.86
C ASN A 301 -12.64 -2.85 -7.26
N CYS A 302 -12.22 -1.60 -7.38
CA CYS A 302 -11.81 -1.02 -8.66
C CYS A 302 -10.51 -1.66 -9.20
N LEU A 303 -9.54 -1.96 -8.34
CA LEU A 303 -8.29 -2.63 -8.71
C LEU A 303 -8.55 -4.06 -9.21
N LEU A 304 -9.44 -4.80 -8.54
CA LEU A 304 -9.81 -6.15 -8.97
C LEU A 304 -10.61 -6.16 -10.27
N TYR A 305 -11.45 -5.16 -10.52
CA TYR A 305 -12.08 -4.97 -11.83
C TYR A 305 -11.01 -4.83 -12.92
N HIS A 306 -9.97 -4.03 -12.67
CA HIS A 306 -8.87 -3.86 -13.61
C HIS A 306 -8.09 -5.16 -13.83
N LEU A 307 -7.84 -5.93 -12.78
CA LEU A 307 -7.20 -7.24 -12.87
C LEU A 307 -8.03 -8.19 -13.75
N GLU A 308 -9.34 -8.30 -13.51
CA GLU A 308 -10.26 -9.12 -14.30
C GLU A 308 -10.25 -8.73 -15.79
N LYS A 309 -10.32 -7.42 -16.10
CA LYS A 309 -10.23 -6.91 -17.48
C LYS A 309 -8.89 -7.18 -18.13
N THR A 310 -7.80 -7.17 -17.36
CA THR A 310 -6.45 -7.41 -17.87
C THR A 310 -6.23 -8.90 -18.17
N ILE A 311 -6.72 -9.78 -17.29
CA ILE A 311 -6.73 -11.23 -17.53
C ILE A 311 -7.60 -11.57 -18.75
N ALA A 312 -8.78 -10.96 -18.88
CA ALA A 312 -9.66 -11.17 -20.03
C ALA A 312 -8.97 -10.82 -21.36
N GLU A 313 -8.26 -9.70 -21.44
CA GLU A 313 -7.50 -9.30 -22.63
C GLU A 313 -6.32 -10.25 -22.89
N ALA A 314 -5.58 -10.65 -21.85
CA ALA A 314 -4.46 -11.57 -22.00
C ALA A 314 -4.88 -12.96 -22.51
N TYR A 315 -6.05 -13.46 -22.11
CA TYR A 315 -6.63 -14.68 -22.68
C TYR A 315 -7.08 -14.52 -24.12
N LEU A 316 -7.65 -13.37 -24.49
CA LEU A 316 -8.00 -13.07 -25.87
C LEU A 316 -6.76 -13.09 -26.77
N LEU A 317 -5.66 -12.49 -26.32
CA LEU A 317 -4.35 -12.51 -27.00
C LEU A 317 -3.69 -13.90 -27.04
N SER A 318 -4.18 -14.83 -26.22
CA SER A 318 -3.74 -16.22 -26.15
C SER A 318 -4.72 -17.18 -26.82
N ASP A 319 -5.62 -16.66 -27.67
CA ASP A 319 -6.64 -17.40 -28.43
C ASP A 319 -7.59 -18.24 -27.55
N ASN A 320 -7.71 -17.90 -26.27
CA ASN A 320 -8.60 -18.59 -25.32
C ASN A 320 -9.89 -17.79 -25.10
N ARG A 321 -10.78 -17.85 -26.09
CA ARG A 321 -12.06 -17.10 -26.08
C ARG A 321 -12.95 -17.45 -24.89
N ARG A 322 -12.95 -18.72 -24.45
CA ARG A 322 -13.75 -19.17 -23.30
C ARG A 322 -13.36 -18.42 -22.03
N MET A 323 -12.06 -18.37 -21.72
CA MET A 323 -11.56 -17.68 -20.53
C MET A 323 -11.67 -16.16 -20.66
N HIS A 324 -11.48 -15.61 -21.86
CA HIS A 324 -11.76 -14.20 -22.12
C HIS A 324 -13.19 -13.81 -21.71
N LEU A 325 -14.20 -14.54 -22.21
CA LEU A 325 -15.61 -14.27 -21.90
C LEU A 325 -15.93 -14.45 -20.41
N LEU A 326 -15.33 -15.45 -19.76
CA LEU A 326 -15.49 -15.67 -18.32
C LEU A 326 -15.02 -14.46 -17.50
N TYR A 327 -13.83 -13.94 -17.79
CA TYR A 327 -13.28 -12.79 -17.04
C TYR A 327 -13.94 -11.46 -17.43
N GLU A 328 -14.41 -11.30 -18.67
CA GLU A 328 -15.29 -10.17 -19.04
C GLU A 328 -16.57 -10.17 -18.21
N GLU A 329 -17.20 -11.33 -18.04
CA GLU A 329 -18.42 -11.44 -17.23
C GLU A 329 -18.15 -11.14 -15.75
N LYS A 330 -17.04 -11.65 -15.19
CA LYS A 330 -16.60 -11.32 -13.82
C LYS A 330 -16.42 -9.80 -13.65
N ALA A 331 -15.70 -9.16 -14.56
CA ALA A 331 -15.52 -7.71 -14.55
C ALA A 331 -16.85 -6.94 -14.68
N ARG A 332 -17.77 -7.43 -15.53
CA ARG A 332 -19.10 -6.84 -15.69
C ARG A 332 -19.90 -6.90 -14.39
N GLN A 333 -19.92 -8.06 -13.73
CA GLN A 333 -20.60 -8.25 -12.45
C GLN A 333 -20.01 -7.36 -11.35
N ARG A 334 -18.67 -7.29 -11.27
CA ARG A 334 -18.01 -6.39 -10.32
C ARG A 334 -18.33 -4.93 -10.58
N ASN A 335 -18.37 -4.49 -11.83
CA ASN A 335 -18.77 -3.11 -12.14
C ASN A 335 -20.20 -2.83 -11.68
N ILE A 336 -21.15 -3.74 -11.92
CA ILE A 336 -22.53 -3.59 -11.41
C ILE A 336 -22.52 -3.47 -9.89
N ALA A 337 -21.82 -4.36 -9.20
CA ALA A 337 -21.69 -4.30 -7.74
C ALA A 337 -21.04 -3.00 -7.26
N ILE A 338 -20.05 -2.46 -7.98
CA ILE A 338 -19.46 -1.16 -7.69
C ILE A 338 -20.50 -0.04 -7.75
N GLN A 339 -21.36 -0.04 -8.76
CA GLN A 339 -22.43 0.96 -8.86
C GLN A 339 -23.50 0.79 -7.77
N THR A 340 -23.77 -0.44 -7.35
CA THR A 340 -24.81 -0.73 -6.34
C THR A 340 -24.37 -0.41 -4.92
N TYR A 341 -23.18 -0.83 -4.52
CA TYR A 341 -22.78 -0.86 -3.11
C TYR A 341 -21.93 0.33 -2.68
N PHE A 342 -21.37 1.11 -3.60
CA PHE A 342 -20.43 2.18 -3.26
C PHE A 342 -20.90 3.57 -3.67
N TRP A 343 -21.93 3.71 -4.50
CA TRP A 343 -22.43 5.05 -4.86
C TRP A 343 -23.47 5.53 -3.86
N ASP A 344 -23.15 6.57 -3.11
CA ASP A 344 -24.09 7.22 -2.20
C ASP A 344 -24.85 8.34 -2.94
N GLU A 345 -26.13 8.09 -3.23
CA GLU A 345 -27.00 9.06 -3.90
C GLU A 345 -27.23 10.34 -3.09
N SER A 346 -27.18 10.27 -1.76
CA SER A 346 -27.40 11.45 -0.89
C SER A 346 -26.18 12.37 -0.87
N ARG A 347 -24.97 11.79 -0.90
CA ARG A 347 -23.71 12.51 -0.90
C ARG A 347 -23.18 12.82 -2.31
N HIS A 348 -23.76 12.19 -3.34
CA HIS A 348 -23.28 12.19 -4.73
C HIS A 348 -21.77 11.86 -4.83
N TYR A 349 -21.36 10.83 -4.10
CA TYR A 349 -19.96 10.45 -3.98
C TYR A 349 -19.82 8.92 -3.83
N TYR A 350 -18.67 8.36 -4.25
CA TYR A 350 -18.37 6.95 -3.98
C TYR A 350 -17.78 6.80 -2.58
N MET A 351 -18.37 5.94 -1.78
CA MET A 351 -18.04 5.65 -0.39
C MET A 351 -17.60 4.20 -0.25
N ASP A 352 -16.83 3.89 0.79
CA ASP A 352 -16.69 2.49 1.22
C ASP A 352 -18.01 2.01 1.88
N TYR A 353 -18.23 0.71 1.90
CA TYR A 353 -19.47 0.11 2.42
C TYR A 353 -19.19 -0.79 3.61
N ASP A 354 -19.79 -0.52 4.76
CA ASP A 354 -19.77 -1.41 5.92
C ASP A 354 -20.84 -2.49 5.72
N PHE A 355 -20.42 -3.71 5.38
CA PHE A 355 -21.36 -4.77 5.06
C PHE A 355 -22.02 -5.39 6.30
N ARG A 356 -21.49 -5.14 7.50
CA ARG A 356 -22.12 -5.55 8.76
C ARG A 356 -23.26 -4.63 9.13
N LYS A 357 -23.02 -3.31 9.06
CA LYS A 357 -24.04 -2.28 9.29
C LYS A 357 -24.99 -2.12 8.11
N ARG A 358 -24.59 -2.60 6.93
CA ARG A 358 -25.31 -2.47 5.66
C ARG A 358 -25.54 -1.01 5.26
N ASP A 359 -24.54 -0.18 5.52
CA ASP A 359 -24.56 1.25 5.26
C ASP A 359 -23.17 1.73 4.82
N PHE A 360 -23.08 2.93 4.28
CA PHE A 360 -21.81 3.55 3.94
C PHE A 360 -20.99 3.86 5.20
N THR A 361 -19.66 3.81 5.07
CA THR A 361 -18.78 4.31 6.13
C THR A 361 -18.99 5.81 6.35
N LYS A 362 -18.60 6.31 7.54
CA LYS A 362 -18.76 7.73 7.89
C LYS A 362 -17.79 8.63 7.10
N SER A 363 -16.53 8.20 6.99
CA SER A 363 -15.46 9.01 6.41
C SER A 363 -15.53 9.08 4.89
N ILE A 364 -15.66 10.29 4.38
CA ILE A 364 -15.55 10.60 2.95
C ILE A 364 -14.07 10.78 2.63
N THR A 365 -13.51 9.86 1.83
CA THR A 365 -12.08 9.82 1.51
C THR A 365 -11.83 9.96 0.02
N ILE A 366 -10.59 10.30 -0.35
CA ILE A 366 -10.22 10.45 -1.76
C ILE A 366 -10.22 9.10 -2.52
N ALA A 367 -10.38 7.95 -1.83
CA ALA A 367 -10.55 6.65 -2.47
C ALA A 367 -11.79 6.59 -3.39
N GLY A 368 -12.82 7.41 -3.12
CA GLY A 368 -13.98 7.57 -4.01
C GLY A 368 -13.66 8.11 -5.40
N ALA A 369 -12.41 8.52 -5.68
CA ALA A 369 -11.93 8.88 -7.00
C ALA A 369 -11.42 7.68 -7.84
N PHE A 370 -11.21 6.50 -7.25
CA PHE A 370 -10.75 5.30 -7.98
C PHE A 370 -11.65 4.93 -9.18
N PRO A 371 -13.00 5.04 -9.09
CA PRO A 371 -13.87 4.85 -10.24
C PRO A 371 -13.56 5.76 -11.45
N LEU A 372 -13.04 6.97 -11.24
CA LEU A 372 -12.58 7.84 -12.33
C LEU A 372 -11.32 7.27 -12.99
N PHE A 373 -10.39 6.77 -12.19
CA PHE A 373 -9.13 6.20 -12.69
C PHE A 373 -9.39 5.00 -13.61
N PHE A 374 -10.32 4.12 -13.24
CA PHE A 374 -10.66 2.92 -14.01
C PHE A 374 -11.79 3.09 -15.03
N LYS A 375 -12.27 4.33 -15.25
CA LYS A 375 -13.35 4.66 -16.18
C LYS A 375 -14.66 3.93 -15.88
N LEU A 376 -14.96 3.76 -14.59
CA LEU A 376 -16.15 3.08 -14.08
C LEU A 376 -17.30 4.04 -13.76
N ALA A 377 -16.99 5.31 -13.43
CA ALA A 377 -18.01 6.29 -13.10
C ALA A 377 -18.87 6.65 -14.33
N PRO A 378 -20.20 6.52 -14.28
CA PRO A 378 -21.08 7.08 -15.29
C PRO A 378 -20.88 8.59 -15.45
N LYS A 379 -21.28 9.14 -16.60
CA LYS A 379 -21.07 10.57 -16.90
C LYS A 379 -21.61 11.49 -15.79
N PRO A 380 -22.85 11.36 -15.29
CA PRO A 380 -23.35 12.20 -14.19
C PRO A 380 -22.47 12.10 -12.93
N HIS A 381 -22.12 10.88 -12.52
CA HIS A 381 -21.29 10.64 -11.32
C HIS A 381 -19.91 11.30 -11.48
N SER A 382 -19.28 11.19 -12.65
CA SER A 382 -17.96 11.80 -12.86
C SER A 382 -17.98 13.33 -12.75
N HIS A 383 -19.08 13.99 -13.14
CA HIS A 383 -19.24 15.43 -12.95
C HIS A 383 -19.39 15.82 -11.47
N TYR A 384 -20.16 15.03 -10.69
CA TYR A 384 -20.27 15.22 -9.24
C TYR A 384 -18.92 15.00 -8.54
N LEU A 385 -18.23 13.89 -8.84
CA LEU A 385 -16.90 13.61 -8.29
C LEU A 385 -15.92 14.74 -8.58
N ARG A 386 -15.85 15.23 -9.83
CA ARG A 386 -14.97 16.36 -10.19
C ARG A 386 -15.27 17.58 -9.32
N ALA A 387 -16.53 17.95 -9.15
CA ALA A 387 -16.93 19.09 -8.34
C ALA A 387 -16.57 18.88 -6.86
N TYR A 388 -16.91 17.71 -6.32
CA TYR A 388 -16.63 17.35 -4.94
C TYR A 388 -15.13 17.35 -4.62
N ILE A 389 -14.32 16.69 -5.45
CA ILE A 389 -12.85 16.65 -5.34
C ILE A 389 -12.28 18.07 -5.31
N ARG A 390 -12.68 18.90 -6.29
CA ARG A 390 -12.14 20.26 -6.39
C ARG A 390 -12.55 21.14 -5.21
N LEU A 391 -13.78 21.01 -4.69
CA LEU A 391 -14.29 21.85 -3.60
C LEU A 391 -13.76 21.43 -2.23
N ASN A 392 -13.65 20.13 -1.99
CA ASN A 392 -13.42 19.60 -0.64
C ASN A 392 -11.98 19.12 -0.42
N PHE A 393 -11.40 18.40 -1.39
CA PHE A 393 -10.11 17.73 -1.24
C PHE A 393 -8.92 18.55 -1.76
N LEU A 394 -9.10 19.32 -2.84
CA LEU A 394 -8.02 20.11 -3.43
C LEU A 394 -7.66 21.31 -2.55
N LYS A 395 -6.38 21.43 -2.21
CA LYS A 395 -5.75 22.50 -1.43
C LYS A 395 -4.53 23.04 -2.19
N SER A 396 -3.86 24.04 -1.63
CA SER A 396 -2.67 24.72 -2.20
C SER A 396 -1.43 23.82 -2.33
N GLY A 397 -1.51 22.58 -1.87
CA GLY A 397 -0.43 21.61 -1.96
C GLY A 397 -0.81 20.33 -2.69
N GLY A 398 -2.02 20.24 -3.27
CA GLY A 398 -2.57 19.00 -3.83
C GLY A 398 -3.82 18.52 -3.06
N LEU A 399 -4.10 17.23 -3.11
CA LEU A 399 -5.30 16.62 -2.51
C LEU A 399 -5.02 16.11 -1.11
N LEU A 400 -5.96 16.40 -0.22
CA LEU A 400 -6.10 15.70 1.05
C LEU A 400 -6.42 14.22 0.85
N THR A 401 -5.97 13.38 1.78
CA THR A 401 -6.37 11.96 1.85
C THR A 401 -7.81 11.80 2.35
N THR A 402 -8.14 12.48 3.45
CA THR A 402 -9.50 12.59 4.03
C THR A 402 -9.75 14.04 4.43
N MET A 403 -10.96 14.37 4.86
CA MET A 403 -11.26 15.69 5.42
C MET A 403 -11.12 15.76 6.96
N VAL A 404 -10.82 14.64 7.60
CA VAL A 404 -10.77 14.51 9.06
C VAL A 404 -9.33 14.62 9.54
N ARG A 405 -9.11 15.30 10.67
CA ARG A 405 -7.80 15.42 11.32
C ARG A 405 -7.77 14.52 12.55
N THR A 406 -7.14 13.36 12.43
CA THR A 406 -7.06 12.36 13.50
C THR A 406 -5.67 12.27 14.15
N GLY A 407 -4.65 12.87 13.54
CA GLY A 407 -3.25 12.61 13.87
C GLY A 407 -2.68 11.36 13.19
N GLN A 408 -3.52 10.56 12.52
CA GLN A 408 -3.07 9.45 11.70
C GLN A 408 -2.52 9.92 10.35
N GLN A 409 -1.65 9.12 9.74
CA GLN A 409 -0.89 9.56 8.57
C GLN A 409 -1.70 9.59 7.27
N TRP A 410 -2.72 8.73 7.13
CA TRP A 410 -3.61 8.69 5.97
C TRP A 410 -4.89 9.50 6.22
N ASP A 411 -4.74 10.70 6.79
CA ASP A 411 -5.81 11.64 7.07
C ASP A 411 -5.35 13.09 6.79
N ALA A 412 -6.26 14.06 6.90
CA ALA A 412 -5.87 15.46 6.83
C ALA A 412 -4.84 15.80 7.93
N PRO A 413 -3.83 16.64 7.64
CA PRO A 413 -3.68 17.47 6.44
C PRO A 413 -2.81 16.83 5.34
N ASN A 414 -2.51 15.54 5.44
CA ASN A 414 -1.55 14.89 4.57
C ASN A 414 -2.13 14.61 3.17
N GLY A 415 -1.26 14.68 2.17
CA GLY A 415 -1.48 14.22 0.82
C GLY A 415 -0.35 13.31 0.37
N TRP A 416 -0.71 12.28 -0.40
CA TRP A 416 0.19 11.18 -0.77
C TRP A 416 0.28 11.04 -2.28
N ALA A 417 1.50 10.90 -2.81
CA ALA A 417 1.76 10.86 -4.25
C ALA A 417 0.87 9.87 -5.03
N PRO A 418 0.64 8.63 -4.55
CA PRO A 418 -0.30 7.70 -5.19
C PRO A 418 -1.68 8.28 -5.47
N LEU A 419 -2.27 8.93 -4.46
CA LEU A 419 -3.63 9.44 -4.51
C LEU A 419 -3.73 10.65 -5.43
N GLN A 420 -2.68 11.48 -5.48
CA GLN A 420 -2.58 12.56 -6.47
C GLN A 420 -2.61 12.00 -7.89
N TRP A 421 -1.84 10.94 -8.16
CA TRP A 421 -1.79 10.31 -9.48
C TRP A 421 -3.12 9.68 -9.87
N ILE A 422 -3.74 8.91 -8.96
CA ILE A 422 -5.02 8.26 -9.20
C ILE A 422 -6.07 9.30 -9.59
N VAL A 423 -6.16 10.40 -8.86
CA VAL A 423 -7.15 11.45 -9.14
C VAL A 423 -6.79 12.24 -10.39
N TYR A 424 -5.53 12.65 -10.57
CA TYR A 424 -5.08 13.34 -11.77
C TYR A 424 -5.41 12.54 -13.03
N LYS A 425 -5.01 11.26 -13.06
CA LYS A 425 -5.25 10.40 -14.21
C LYS A 425 -6.73 10.11 -14.39
N GLY A 426 -7.50 9.94 -13.31
CA GLY A 426 -8.95 9.81 -13.34
C GLY A 426 -9.64 11.03 -13.97
N LEU A 427 -9.31 12.24 -13.52
CA LEU A 427 -9.84 13.49 -14.09
C LEU A 427 -9.49 13.60 -15.58
N ARG A 428 -8.26 13.26 -15.97
CA ARG A 428 -7.83 13.23 -17.39
C ARG A 428 -8.62 12.22 -18.22
N ASN A 429 -8.92 11.04 -17.67
CA ASN A 429 -9.68 10.00 -18.37
C ASN A 429 -11.11 10.44 -18.73
N TYR A 430 -11.65 11.45 -18.03
CA TYR A 430 -12.97 12.06 -18.26
C TYR A 430 -12.88 13.46 -18.90
N ASN A 431 -11.72 13.83 -19.46
CA ASN A 431 -11.47 15.12 -20.10
C ASN A 431 -11.64 16.35 -19.19
N PHE A 432 -11.54 16.18 -17.86
CA PHE A 432 -11.54 17.28 -16.90
C PHE A 432 -10.16 17.94 -16.79
N HIS A 433 -9.62 18.37 -17.93
CA HIS A 433 -8.24 18.83 -18.07
C HIS A 433 -7.92 20.04 -17.19
N ARG A 434 -8.86 20.97 -16.99
CA ARG A 434 -8.64 22.16 -16.15
C ARG A 434 -8.35 21.77 -14.69
N THR A 435 -9.24 20.97 -14.09
CA THR A 435 -9.09 20.51 -12.70
C THR A 435 -7.88 19.59 -12.54
N ALA A 436 -7.59 18.74 -13.54
CA ALA A 436 -6.38 17.92 -13.52
C ALA A 436 -5.09 18.77 -13.58
N ASN A 437 -5.07 19.83 -14.39
CA ASN A 437 -3.92 20.73 -14.47
C ASN A 437 -3.74 21.52 -13.17
N GLU A 438 -4.83 22.05 -12.60
CA GLU A 438 -4.83 22.73 -11.29
C GLU A 438 -4.21 21.83 -10.21
N LEU A 439 -4.70 20.60 -10.07
CA LEU A 439 -4.12 19.59 -9.18
C LEU A 439 -2.63 19.37 -9.43
N SER A 440 -2.25 19.11 -10.69
CA SER A 440 -0.86 18.86 -11.04
C SER A 440 0.04 20.05 -10.73
N ASP A 441 -0.42 21.28 -10.93
CA ASP A 441 0.38 22.48 -10.70
C ASP A 441 0.58 22.72 -9.19
N GLU A 442 -0.47 22.54 -8.36
CA GLU A 442 -0.37 22.64 -6.89
C GLU A 442 0.56 21.57 -6.29
N TRP A 443 0.40 20.31 -6.70
CA TRP A 443 1.23 19.20 -6.19
C TRP A 443 2.70 19.33 -6.58
N LEU A 444 2.98 19.61 -7.86
CA LEU A 444 4.36 19.78 -8.33
C LEU A 444 5.01 21.02 -7.70
N GLY A 445 4.26 22.10 -7.52
CA GLY A 445 4.73 23.31 -6.85
C GLY A 445 5.15 23.07 -5.41
N LEU A 446 4.38 22.26 -4.66
CA LEU A 446 4.74 21.87 -3.29
C LEU A 446 6.02 21.04 -3.25
N ILE A 447 6.14 20.01 -4.10
CA ILE A 447 7.34 19.17 -4.18
C ILE A 447 8.58 20.02 -4.51
N GLU A 448 8.49 20.87 -5.54
CA GLU A 448 9.61 21.72 -5.96
C GLU A 448 9.99 22.77 -4.89
N LYS A 449 9.01 23.25 -4.10
CA LYS A 449 9.27 24.14 -2.97
C LYS A 449 10.04 23.41 -1.87
N GLU A 450 9.57 22.22 -1.48
CA GLU A 450 10.20 21.41 -0.44
C GLU A 450 11.60 20.98 -0.85
N PHE A 451 11.78 20.50 -2.08
CA PHE A 451 13.09 20.10 -2.58
C PHE A 451 14.10 21.26 -2.55
N ARG A 452 13.70 22.47 -2.97
CA ARG A 452 14.59 23.65 -2.90
C ARG A 452 14.95 24.03 -1.46
N HIS A 453 14.07 23.76 -0.51
CA HIS A 453 14.29 24.04 0.92
C HIS A 453 15.21 22.99 1.56
N SER A 454 14.83 21.72 1.53
CA SER A 454 15.50 20.64 2.25
C SER A 454 16.50 19.85 1.42
N GLY A 455 16.35 19.84 0.08
CA GLY A 455 17.07 18.96 -0.83
C GLY A 455 16.49 17.54 -0.86
N LYS A 456 15.29 17.32 -0.31
CA LYS A 456 14.73 15.99 -0.09
C LYS A 456 13.40 15.81 -0.80
N MET A 457 13.16 14.56 -1.19
CA MET A 457 11.87 14.07 -1.68
C MET A 457 11.27 13.22 -0.56
N LEU A 458 10.06 13.56 -0.14
CA LEU A 458 9.43 12.99 1.06
C LEU A 458 8.39 11.93 0.69
N GLU A 459 8.08 11.07 1.65
CA GLU A 459 7.01 10.07 1.58
C GLU A 459 5.62 10.71 1.38
N LYS A 460 5.32 11.77 2.14
CA LYS A 460 4.00 12.43 2.23
C LYS A 460 4.17 13.93 2.51
N TYR A 461 3.15 14.73 2.22
CA TYR A 461 3.25 16.20 2.28
C TYR A 461 2.02 16.84 2.93
N ASN A 462 2.20 17.95 3.67
CA ASN A 462 1.09 18.72 4.19
C ASN A 462 0.53 19.58 3.06
N VAL A 463 -0.65 19.20 2.56
CA VAL A 463 -1.24 19.87 1.39
C VAL A 463 -2.09 21.08 1.77
N SER A 464 -2.42 21.23 3.06
CA SER A 464 -3.23 22.34 3.57
C SER A 464 -2.38 23.57 3.89
N ASP A 465 -1.23 23.37 4.55
CA ASP A 465 -0.25 24.42 4.84
C ASP A 465 1.10 23.98 4.28
N THR A 466 1.46 24.59 3.15
CA THR A 466 2.68 24.24 2.40
C THR A 466 3.97 24.69 3.08
N ASN A 467 3.90 25.34 4.25
CA ASN A 467 5.08 25.71 5.05
C ASN A 467 5.37 24.70 6.17
N LEU A 468 4.47 23.74 6.41
CA LEU A 468 4.63 22.72 7.44
C LEU A 468 5.05 21.40 6.82
N ILE A 469 5.91 20.67 7.54
CA ILE A 469 6.23 19.28 7.20
C ILE A 469 5.03 18.40 7.57
N ALA A 470 4.75 17.38 6.76
CA ALA A 470 3.74 16.38 7.12
C ALA A 470 4.18 15.55 8.32
N GLY A 471 3.22 15.04 9.07
CA GLY A 471 3.47 14.20 10.24
C GLY A 471 2.37 13.16 10.45
N GLY A 472 2.29 12.63 11.65
CA GLY A 472 1.28 11.65 12.05
C GLY A 472 1.62 10.20 11.66
N GLY A 473 0.89 9.27 12.26
CA GLY A 473 1.15 7.83 12.21
C GLY A 473 2.19 7.36 13.24
N GLU A 474 2.66 6.13 13.07
CA GLU A 474 3.52 5.42 14.03
C GLU A 474 5.02 5.71 13.87
N TYR A 475 5.43 6.44 12.83
CA TYR A 475 6.85 6.65 12.52
C TYR A 475 7.12 8.02 11.90
N GLU A 476 8.38 8.46 12.00
CA GLU A 476 8.84 9.73 11.43
C GLU A 476 8.77 9.74 9.90
N ILE A 477 8.66 10.92 9.29
CA ILE A 477 8.58 11.05 7.83
C ILE A 477 9.81 10.46 7.12
N GLN A 478 9.59 9.72 6.05
CA GLN A 478 10.67 9.05 5.31
C GLN A 478 11.13 9.83 4.08
N GLU A 479 12.40 9.61 3.71
CA GLU A 479 13.10 10.31 2.63
C GLU A 479 13.44 9.34 1.49
N GLY A 480 13.36 9.84 0.26
CA GLY A 480 13.67 9.06 -0.94
C GLY A 480 12.89 9.60 -2.13
N PHE A 481 11.56 9.60 -2.16
CA PHE A 481 10.75 8.44 -1.82
C PHE A 481 10.17 7.89 -3.14
N GLY A 482 10.28 6.58 -3.37
CA GLY A 482 10.07 5.93 -4.67
C GLY A 482 8.79 6.36 -5.41
N TRP A 483 7.63 6.43 -4.75
CA TRP A 483 6.39 6.83 -5.40
C TRP A 483 6.30 8.32 -5.73
N THR A 484 6.98 9.18 -4.96
CA THR A 484 6.88 10.65 -5.04
C THR A 484 7.70 11.05 -6.24
N ASN A 485 8.90 10.48 -6.32
CA ASN A 485 9.79 10.54 -7.46
C ASN A 485 9.06 10.10 -8.74
N GLY A 486 8.39 8.95 -8.70
CA GLY A 486 7.74 8.39 -9.88
C GLY A 486 6.54 9.18 -10.36
N VAL A 487 5.66 9.59 -9.44
CA VAL A 487 4.51 10.43 -9.75
C VAL A 487 4.93 11.82 -10.20
N TYR A 488 5.95 12.42 -9.56
CA TYR A 488 6.50 13.71 -9.95
C TYR A 488 6.93 13.70 -11.42
N LEU A 489 7.80 12.76 -11.82
CA LEU A 489 8.27 12.65 -13.21
C LEU A 489 7.10 12.46 -14.18
N ARG A 490 6.17 11.55 -13.85
CA ARG A 490 5.03 11.23 -14.72
C ARG A 490 4.06 12.39 -14.89
N MET A 491 3.83 13.20 -13.85
CA MET A 491 3.00 14.40 -13.96
C MET A 491 3.72 15.54 -14.68
N LYS A 492 5.04 15.71 -14.44
CA LYS A 492 5.86 16.76 -15.07
C LYS A 492 5.96 16.57 -16.58
N ASN A 493 6.16 15.33 -17.04
CA ASN A 493 6.28 14.97 -18.46
C ASN A 493 4.95 14.92 -19.22
N ARG A 494 3.93 15.66 -18.77
CA ARG A 494 2.64 15.76 -19.46
C ARG A 494 2.84 16.19 -20.93
N LYS A 495 2.56 15.30 -21.88
CA LYS A 495 2.31 15.72 -23.27
C LYS A 495 1.09 16.63 -23.23
N ARG A 496 1.29 17.91 -23.55
CA ARG A 496 0.23 18.93 -23.58
C ARG A 496 -0.85 18.56 -24.58
#